data_AF-A0A520XLW9-F1
#
_entry.id   AF-A0A520XLW9-F1
#
_cell.length_a   1.000
_cell.length_b   1.000
_cell.length_c   1.000
_cell.angle_alpha   90.00
_cell.angle_beta   90.00
_cell.angle_gamma   90.00
#
_symmetry.space_group_name_H-M   'P 1'
#
loop_
_entity.id
_entity.type
_entity.pdbx_description
1 polymer ?
#
loop_
_entity_poly.entity_id
_entity_poly.type
_entity_poly.pdbx_seq_one_letter_code
_entity_poly.pdbx_strand_id
1 'polypeptide(L)'
;MTASLSADTIRIFLHVLAVTVWLGGQIVMLALLPVLRGAGVEGLPAKAAQAFQRVAWPAFAVAFVTGIWNILAVEMADASSGYNAVFGIKFLLVIVSGAAAWVHSKTDNPAVRGATGGIGFLAALVAMFLGYVMAH
;
A
#
# COMPACT_ATOMS: atom_id res chain seq x y z
N MET A 1 30.40 -4.99 11.70
CA MET A 1 29.34 -4.26 10.96
C MET A 1 29.13 -2.93 11.65
N THR A 2 29.44 -1.81 11.01
CA THR A 2 29.10 -0.48 11.52
C THR A 2 27.74 -0.08 10.96
N ALA A 3 26.79 0.28 11.83
CA ALA A 3 25.56 0.90 11.38
C ALA A 3 25.89 2.30 10.86
N SER A 4 25.58 2.59 9.60
CA SER A 4 25.75 3.92 9.01
C SER A 4 24.40 4.49 8.59
N LEU A 5 24.14 5.74 8.97
CA LEU A 5 22.95 6.47 8.57
C LEU A 5 23.20 7.08 7.19
N SER A 6 22.57 6.52 6.15
CA SER A 6 22.64 6.99 4.76
C SER A 6 21.25 7.37 4.24
N ALA A 7 21.22 8.08 3.10
CA ALA A 7 19.97 8.39 2.41
C ALA A 7 19.20 7.11 2.02
N ASP A 8 19.90 6.05 1.63
CA ASP A 8 19.30 4.75 1.32
C ASP A 8 18.67 4.12 2.56
N THR A 9 19.37 4.13 3.70
CA THR A 9 18.85 3.62 4.97
C THR A 9 17.54 4.33 5.34
N ILE A 10 17.50 5.66 5.24
CA ILE A 10 16.31 6.47 5.53
C ILE A 10 15.18 6.15 4.55
N ARG A 11 15.48 6.13 3.24
CA ARG A 11 14.49 5.84 2.18
C ARG A 11 13.84 4.47 2.37
N ILE A 12 14.65 3.42 2.59
CA ILE A 12 14.17 2.04 2.76
C ILE A 12 13.33 1.95 4.04
N PHE A 13 13.81 2.53 5.15
CA PHE A 13 13.05 2.56 6.40
C PHE A 13 11.67 3.20 6.22
N LEU A 14 11.62 4.39 5.61
CA LEU A 14 10.36 5.10 5.35
C LEU A 14 9.43 4.31 4.42
N HIS A 15 9.98 3.68 3.38
CA HIS A 15 9.20 2.86 2.45
C HIS A 15 8.56 1.67 3.16
N VAL A 16 9.34 0.91 3.93
CA VAL A 16 8.85 -0.28 4.65
C VAL A 16 7.83 0.11 5.72
N LEU A 17 8.10 1.17 6.50
CA LEU A 17 7.14 1.70 7.47
C LEU A 17 5.82 2.10 6.79
N ALA A 18 5.90 2.80 5.66
CA ALA A 18 4.73 3.21 4.91
C ALA A 18 3.93 2.04 4.34
N VAL A 19 4.61 1.03 3.77
CA VAL A 19 3.98 -0.20 3.25
C VAL A 19 3.28 -0.99 4.37
N THR A 20 3.92 -1.10 5.54
CA THR A 20 3.31 -1.80 6.70
C THR A 20 2.06 -1.10 7.21
N VAL A 21 2.04 0.24 7.23
CA VAL A 21 0.82 1.00 7.57
C VAL A 21 -0.27 0.83 6.50
N TRP A 22 0.08 0.89 5.21
CA TRP A 22 -0.89 0.77 4.12
C TRP A 22 -1.51 -0.63 4.03
N LEU A 23 -0.69 -1.67 3.87
CA LEU A 23 -1.18 -3.04 3.68
C LEU A 23 -1.57 -3.69 5.01
N GLY A 24 -0.73 -3.55 6.05
CA GLY A 24 -1.02 -4.10 7.37
C GLY A 24 -2.29 -3.49 7.97
N GLY A 25 -2.49 -2.18 7.79
CA GLY A 25 -3.72 -1.51 8.21
C GLY A 25 -4.97 -2.02 7.49
N GLN A 26 -4.88 -2.37 6.20
CA GLN A 26 -5.99 -3.03 5.49
C GLN A 26 -6.33 -4.38 6.11
N ILE A 27 -5.32 -5.22 6.42
CA ILE A 27 -5.52 -6.52 7.08
C ILE A 27 -6.23 -6.34 8.42
N VAL A 28 -5.78 -5.39 9.24
CA VAL A 28 -6.41 -5.09 10.53
C VAL A 28 -7.85 -4.62 10.33
N MET A 29 -8.11 -3.71 9.40
CA MET A 29 -9.46 -3.20 9.13
C MET A 29 -10.41 -4.28 8.62
N LEU A 30 -9.93 -5.24 7.80
CA LEU A 30 -10.71 -6.39 7.36
C LEU A 30 -11.21 -7.23 8.55
N ALA A 31 -10.35 -7.46 9.55
CA ALA A 31 -10.70 -8.19 10.76
C ALA A 31 -11.55 -7.37 11.75
N LEU A 32 -11.31 -6.06 11.83
CA LEU A 32 -11.93 -5.18 12.81
C LEU A 32 -13.36 -4.76 12.44
N LEU A 33 -13.65 -4.57 11.15
CA LEU A 33 -14.95 -4.06 10.69
C LEU A 33 -16.17 -4.93 11.10
N PRO A 34 -16.13 -6.27 11.06
CA PRO A 34 -17.22 -7.10 11.57
C PRO A 34 -17.52 -6.84 13.06
N VAL A 35 -16.49 -6.70 13.89
CA VAL A 35 -16.63 -6.40 15.32
C VAL A 35 -17.27 -5.04 15.54
N LEU A 36 -16.81 -4.01 14.82
CA LEU A 36 -17.37 -2.66 14.92
C LEU A 36 -18.84 -2.60 14.47
N ARG A 37 -19.22 -3.40 13.46
CA ARG A 37 -20.61 -3.51 13.01
C ARG A 37 -21.49 -4.23 14.04
N GLY A 38 -20.95 -5.26 14.70
CA GLY A 38 -21.65 -6.01 15.74
C GLY A 38 -21.87 -5.24 17.05
N ALA A 39 -21.13 -4.15 17.29
CA ALA A 39 -21.24 -3.35 18.51
C ALA A 39 -22.56 -2.56 18.64
N GLY A 40 -23.36 -2.45 17.57
CA GLY A 40 -24.64 -1.72 17.60
C GLY A 40 -24.53 -0.20 17.76
N VAL A 41 -23.31 0.36 17.74
CA VAL A 41 -23.08 1.81 17.84
C VAL A 41 -23.19 2.46 16.47
N GLU A 42 -24.18 3.34 16.32
CA GLU A 42 -24.46 4.02 15.06
C GLU A 42 -23.23 4.79 14.52
N GLY A 43 -22.90 4.54 13.26
CA GLY A 43 -21.79 5.22 12.57
C GLY A 43 -20.37 4.82 13.00
N LEU A 44 -20.21 3.94 13.99
CA LEU A 44 -18.89 3.53 14.49
C LEU A 44 -17.98 2.92 13.40
N PRO A 45 -18.45 1.98 12.54
CA PRO A 45 -17.61 1.43 11.46
C PRO A 45 -17.13 2.51 10.48
N ALA A 46 -17.98 3.48 10.16
CA ALA A 46 -17.64 4.56 9.24
C ALA A 46 -16.60 5.51 9.86
N LYS A 47 -16.76 5.87 11.14
CA LYS A 47 -15.79 6.70 11.87
C LYS A 47 -14.41 6.03 11.95
N ALA A 48 -14.37 4.72 12.22
CA ALA A 48 -13.12 3.96 12.24
C ALA A 48 -12.46 3.91 10.85
N ALA A 49 -13.23 3.67 9.79
CA ALA A 49 -12.72 3.69 8.42
C ALA A 49 -12.14 5.05 8.02
N GLN A 50 -12.79 6.16 8.40
CA GLN A 50 -12.28 7.51 8.17
C GLN A 50 -11.00 7.79 8.97
N ALA A 51 -10.93 7.34 10.23
CA ALA A 51 -9.73 7.46 11.04
C ALA A 51 -8.56 6.68 10.42
N PHE A 52 -8.80 5.45 9.96
CA PHE A 52 -7.81 4.68 9.22
C PHE A 52 -7.33 5.42 7.96
N GLN A 53 -8.24 5.96 7.15
CA GLN A 53 -7.89 6.68 5.92
C GLN A 53 -6.98 7.90 6.16
N ARG A 54 -7.18 8.64 7.26
CA ARG A 54 -6.33 9.78 7.63
C ARG A 54 -4.86 9.39 7.85
N VAL A 55 -4.60 8.14 8.22
CA VAL A 55 -3.25 7.60 8.43
C VAL A 55 -2.76 6.86 7.19
N ALA A 56 -3.64 6.09 6.55
CA ALA A 56 -3.31 5.27 5.39
C ALA A 56 -2.91 6.11 4.17
N TRP A 57 -3.61 7.21 3.87
CA TRP A 57 -3.29 8.03 2.69
C TRP A 57 -1.90 8.69 2.75
N PRO A 58 -1.49 9.32 3.88
CA PRO A 58 -0.11 9.77 4.03
C PRO A 58 0.90 8.64 3.90
N ALA A 59 0.64 7.48 4.49
CA ALA A 59 1.51 6.31 4.34
C ALA A 59 1.63 5.87 2.87
N PHE A 60 0.52 5.79 2.14
CA PHE A 60 0.56 5.51 0.70
C PHE A 60 1.41 6.51 -0.07
N ALA A 61 1.25 7.81 0.21
CA ALA A 61 2.04 8.85 -0.42
C ALA A 61 3.55 8.67 -0.14
N VAL A 62 3.92 8.37 1.11
CA VAL A 62 5.32 8.07 1.47
C VAL A 62 5.81 6.83 0.74
N ALA A 63 5.05 5.74 0.71
CA ALA A 63 5.41 4.51 0.00
C ALA A 63 5.59 4.76 -1.50
N PHE A 64 4.70 5.54 -2.11
CA PHE A 64 4.73 5.88 -3.53
C PHE A 64 5.96 6.72 -3.88
N VAL A 65 6.22 7.80 -3.13
CA VAL A 65 7.37 8.69 -3.35
C VAL A 65 8.70 7.96 -3.13
N THR A 66 8.82 7.21 -2.04
CA THR A 66 10.05 6.42 -1.77
C THR A 66 10.22 5.26 -2.76
N GLY A 67 9.12 4.72 -3.29
CA GLY A 67 9.12 3.74 -4.37
C GLY A 67 9.65 4.33 -5.69
N ILE A 68 9.26 5.56 -6.03
CA ILE A 68 9.81 6.30 -7.18
C ILE A 68 11.30 6.60 -6.97
N TRP A 69 11.69 7.02 -5.77
CA TRP A 69 13.10 7.28 -5.45
C TRP A 69 13.95 6.03 -5.68
N ASN A 70 13.49 4.83 -5.29
CA ASN A 70 14.22 3.59 -5.60
C ASN A 70 14.52 3.44 -7.11
N ILE A 71 13.65 3.91 -8.00
CA ILE A 71 13.87 3.89 -9.46
C ILE A 71 14.97 4.86 -9.85
N LEU A 72 14.91 6.09 -9.34
CA LEU A 72 15.85 7.16 -9.70
C LEU A 72 17.26 6.91 -9.14
N ALA A 73 17.37 6.12 -8.09
CA ALA A 73 18.64 5.74 -7.47
C ALA A 73 19.27 4.48 -8.08
N VAL A 74 18.51 3.67 -8.81
CA VAL A 74 19.01 2.49 -9.52
C VAL A 74 19.20 2.86 -10.98
N GLU A 75 20.39 2.63 -11.55
CA GLU A 75 20.59 2.75 -13.00
C GLU A 75 19.78 1.65 -13.69
N MET A 76 18.50 1.93 -13.97
CA MET A 76 17.57 1.00 -14.63
C MET A 76 18.08 0.52 -16.00
N ALA A 77 19.05 1.24 -16.58
CA ALA A 77 19.78 0.87 -17.80
C ALA A 77 20.69 -0.35 -17.62
N ASP A 78 21.20 -0.59 -16.41
CA ASP A 78 22.10 -1.70 -16.08
C ASP A 78 21.36 -2.90 -15.47
N ALA A 79 20.06 -2.75 -15.20
CA ALA A 79 19.20 -3.81 -14.73
C ALA A 79 18.76 -4.74 -15.87
N SER A 80 18.56 -6.03 -15.56
CA SER A 80 18.04 -6.99 -16.55
C SER A 80 16.62 -6.62 -17.00
N SER A 81 16.26 -7.02 -18.23
CA SER A 81 14.90 -6.81 -18.75
C SER A 81 13.82 -7.45 -17.86
N GLY A 82 14.14 -8.59 -17.24
CA GLY A 82 13.28 -9.25 -16.25
C GLY A 82 13.07 -8.42 -14.98
N TYR A 83 14.14 -7.82 -14.44
CA TYR A 83 14.04 -6.92 -13.28
C TYR A 83 13.14 -5.72 -13.58
N ASN A 84 13.35 -5.07 -14.73
CA ASN A 84 12.57 -3.91 -15.17
C ASN A 84 11.10 -4.27 -15.41
N ALA A 85 10.80 -5.46 -15.95
CA ALA A 85 9.43 -5.92 -16.11
C ALA A 85 8.73 -6.16 -14.77
N VAL A 86 9.37 -6.86 -13.82
CA VAL A 86 8.80 -7.10 -12.48
C VAL A 86 8.58 -5.77 -11.76
N PHE A 87 9.53 -4.84 -11.86
CA PHE A 87 9.38 -3.49 -11.33
C PHE A 87 8.13 -2.78 -11.90
N GLY A 88 7.99 -2.76 -13.23
CA GLY A 88 6.86 -2.11 -13.91
C GLY A 88 5.52 -2.69 -13.48
N ILE A 89 5.41 -4.02 -13.41
CA ILE A 89 4.21 -4.72 -12.93
C ILE A 89 3.90 -4.32 -11.49
N LYS A 90 4.90 -4.36 -10.58
CA LYS A 90 4.67 -3.98 -9.18
C LYS A 90 4.19 -2.52 -9.07
N PHE A 91 4.78 -1.62 -9.84
CA PHE A 91 4.44 -0.20 -9.77
C PHE A 91 3.02 0.07 -10.30
N LEU A 92 2.62 -0.60 -11.39
CA LEU A 92 1.25 -0.58 -11.86
C LEU A 92 0.28 -1.10 -10.80
N LEU A 93 0.62 -2.17 -10.08
CA LEU A 93 -0.20 -2.69 -8.99
C LEU A 93 -0.31 -1.72 -7.81
N VAL A 94 0.75 -0.95 -7.49
CA VAL A 94 0.67 0.12 -6.49
C VAL A 94 -0.33 1.21 -6.93
N ILE A 95 -0.29 1.63 -8.20
CA ILE A 95 -1.25 2.60 -8.75
C ILE A 95 -2.67 2.06 -8.69
N VAL A 96 -2.89 0.81 -9.10
CA VAL A 96 -4.20 0.13 -9.03
C VAL A 96 -4.69 0.06 -7.58
N SER A 97 -3.81 -0.23 -6.62
CA SER A 97 -4.15 -0.26 -5.20
C SER A 97 -4.68 1.10 -4.72
N GLY A 98 -3.95 2.18 -5.00
CA GLY A 98 -4.37 3.54 -4.64
C GLY A 98 -5.66 3.98 -5.33
N ALA A 99 -5.78 3.74 -6.64
CA ALA A 99 -6.97 4.09 -7.42
C ALA A 99 -8.22 3.33 -6.95
N ALA A 100 -8.09 2.03 -6.70
CA ALA A 100 -9.18 1.22 -6.18
C ALA A 100 -9.58 1.66 -4.77
N ALA A 101 -8.61 1.98 -3.89
CA ALA A 101 -8.88 2.53 -2.56
C ALA A 101 -9.59 3.90 -2.62
N TRP A 102 -9.23 4.75 -3.58
CA TRP A 102 -9.93 6.01 -3.82
C TRP A 102 -11.40 5.78 -4.17
N VAL A 103 -11.68 4.93 -5.17
CA VAL A 103 -13.05 4.60 -5.58
C VAL A 103 -13.82 3.94 -4.44
N HIS A 104 -13.20 2.99 -3.71
CA HIS A 104 -13.77 2.34 -2.53
C HIS A 104 -14.27 3.37 -1.50
N SER A 105 -13.48 4.42 -1.27
CA SER A 105 -13.79 5.47 -0.28
C SER A 105 -14.90 6.44 -0.70
N LYS A 106 -15.20 6.54 -2.00
CA LYS A 106 -16.09 7.56 -2.57
C LYS A 106 -17.42 7.02 -3.09
N THR A 107 -17.49 5.72 -3.40
CA THR A 107 -18.70 5.14 -3.99
C THR A 107 -19.77 4.85 -2.95
N ASP A 108 -21.03 5.09 -3.30
CA ASP A 108 -22.20 4.70 -2.52
C ASP A 108 -22.76 3.33 -2.93
N ASN A 109 -22.26 2.74 -4.01
CA ASN A 109 -22.70 1.43 -4.49
C ASN A 109 -21.98 0.31 -3.71
N PRO A 110 -22.70 -0.57 -2.99
CA PRO A 110 -22.09 -1.65 -2.20
C PRO A 110 -21.25 -2.63 -3.01
N ALA A 111 -21.69 -2.98 -4.22
CA ALA A 111 -20.99 -3.92 -5.09
C ALA A 111 -19.67 -3.32 -5.58
N VAL A 112 -19.69 -2.05 -6.00
CA VAL A 112 -18.46 -1.32 -6.40
C VAL A 112 -17.52 -1.21 -5.20
N ARG A 113 -18.03 -0.84 -4.03
CA ARG A 113 -17.24 -0.73 -2.79
C ARG A 113 -16.56 -2.05 -2.44
N GLY A 114 -17.30 -3.17 -2.51
CA GLY A 114 -16.73 -4.51 -2.27
C GLY A 114 -15.66 -4.87 -3.30
N ALA A 115 -15.95 -4.70 -4.59
CA ALA A 115 -15.03 -5.03 -5.67
C ALA A 115 -13.73 -4.22 -5.59
N THR A 116 -13.81 -2.89 -5.45
CA THR A 116 -12.61 -2.05 -5.38
C THR A 116 -11.85 -2.22 -4.07
N GLY A 117 -12.52 -2.61 -2.97
CA GLY A 117 -11.85 -3.02 -1.74
C GLY A 117 -10.99 -4.28 -1.96
N GLY A 118 -11.54 -5.30 -2.61
CA GLY A 118 -10.81 -6.53 -2.94
C GLY A 118 -9.68 -6.30 -3.93
N ILE A 119 -9.94 -5.59 -5.02
CA ILE A 119 -8.92 -5.23 -6.04
C ILE A 119 -7.78 -4.44 -5.39
N GLY A 120 -8.10 -3.43 -4.58
CA GLY A 120 -7.09 -2.59 -3.94
C GLY A 120 -6.18 -3.35 -2.99
N PHE A 121 -6.76 -4.27 -2.21
CA PHE A 121 -6.04 -5.14 -1.29
C PHE A 121 -5.14 -6.14 -2.02
N LEU A 122 -5.69 -6.87 -3.00
CA LEU A 122 -4.92 -7.86 -3.76
C LEU A 122 -3.78 -7.20 -4.54
N ALA A 123 -4.03 -6.03 -5.14
CA ALA A 123 -2.98 -5.28 -5.83
C ALA A 123 -1.84 -4.87 -4.88
N ALA A 124 -2.16 -4.39 -3.67
CA ALA A 124 -1.14 -4.08 -2.65
C ALA A 124 -0.35 -5.32 -2.21
N LEU A 125 -1.05 -6.44 -1.98
CA LEU A 125 -0.44 -7.69 -1.54
C LEU A 125 0.52 -8.25 -2.59
N VAL A 126 0.09 -8.30 -3.86
CA VAL A 126 0.94 -8.77 -4.97
C VAL A 126 2.10 -7.80 -5.20
N ALA A 127 1.88 -6.48 -5.13
CA ALA A 127 2.96 -5.50 -5.25
C ALA A 127 4.02 -5.67 -4.15
N MET A 128 3.61 -5.93 -2.90
CA MET A 128 4.54 -6.25 -1.81
C MET A 128 5.31 -7.54 -2.08
N PHE A 129 4.63 -8.60 -2.51
CA PHE A 129 5.27 -9.87 -2.83
C PHE A 129 6.31 -9.73 -3.94
N LEU A 130 5.99 -9.03 -5.04
CA LEU A 130 6.96 -8.74 -6.10
C LEU A 130 8.13 -7.89 -5.60
N GLY A 131 7.87 -6.94 -4.69
CA GLY A 131 8.93 -6.18 -4.02
C GLY A 131 9.89 -7.05 -3.21
N TYR A 132 9.37 -8.08 -2.53
CA TYR A 132 10.18 -9.07 -1.81
C TYR A 132 10.99 -9.95 -2.77
N VAL A 133 10.37 -10.43 -3.86
CA VAL A 133 11.06 -11.21 -4.91
C VAL A 133 12.22 -10.42 -5.54
N MET A 134 12.09 -9.11 -5.71
CA MET A 134 13.17 -8.27 -6.25
C MET A 134 14.33 -8.03 -5.27
N ALA A 135 14.13 -8.29 -3.97
CA ALA A 135 15.14 -8.08 -2.94
C ALA A 135 16.00 -9.33 -2.69
N HIS A 136 15.69 -10.45 -3.34
CA HIS A 136 16.33 -11.77 -3.15
C HIS A 136 16.69 -12.36 -4.52
#